data_AF-A0AAV7CE33-F1
#
_entry.id   AF-A0AAV7CE33-F1
#
_cell.length_a   1.000
_cell.length_b   1.000
_cell.length_c   1.000
_cell.angle_alpha   90.00
_cell.angle_beta   90.00
_cell.angle_gamma   90.00
#
_symmetry.space_group_name_H-M   'P 1'
#
loop_
_entity.id
_entity.type
_entity.pdbx_description
1 polymer ?
#
loop_
_entity_poly.entity_id
_entity_poly.type
_entity_poly.pdbx_seq_one_letter_code
_entity_poly.pdbx_strand_id
1 'polypeptide(L)'
;MSSKWGFLLPFQGELDAKHDKYERLVKFGRDITIESKRTIFLLHRVVSKPNKDEVLKEAKKKLDDIREKIKHLAKELVNEDFYQYHKAFTFGKHNVDSSGREQSDPEDLSFQITPVDYLLGVADLTGELMRFCIGSVGNGDIDTPFQLTQFLREIFDGFAYIGNSGPYEISRKLFALRQSLTKVENACYMLKVRGSETPKHMLADLFVSNCEIFDHSESMS
;
A
#
# COMPACT_ATOMS: atom_id res chain seq x y z
N MET A 1 14.27 27.30 -48.85
CA MET A 1 13.53 26.09 -48.41
C MET A 1 13.37 26.08 -46.88
N SER A 2 12.79 27.12 -46.26
CA SER A 2 12.85 27.31 -44.80
C SER A 2 11.51 27.26 -44.04
N SER A 3 10.39 26.88 -44.66
CA SER A 3 9.06 27.16 -44.08
C SER A 3 8.12 25.96 -43.91
N LYS A 4 8.57 24.71 -44.08
CA LYS A 4 7.68 23.54 -43.88
C LYS A 4 7.59 23.01 -42.45
N TRP A 5 8.60 23.28 -41.62
CA TRP A 5 8.71 22.68 -40.27
C TRP A 5 8.61 23.69 -39.12
N GLY A 6 8.65 25.00 -39.40
CA GLY A 6 8.59 26.05 -38.38
C GLY A 6 7.29 26.04 -37.57
N PHE A 7 6.19 25.54 -38.16
CA PHE A 7 4.91 25.37 -37.46
C PHE A 7 4.96 24.27 -36.38
N LEU A 8 5.87 23.28 -36.47
CA LEU A 8 5.97 22.20 -35.47
C LEU A 8 6.84 22.56 -34.25
N LEU A 9 7.66 23.61 -34.32
CA LEU A 9 8.56 24.00 -33.24
C LEU A 9 7.83 24.37 -31.93
N PRO A 10 6.69 25.08 -31.93
CA PRO A 10 5.91 25.32 -30.71
C PRO A 10 5.35 24.02 -30.11
N PHE A 11 4.91 23.08 -30.96
CA PHE A 11 4.40 21.79 -30.51
C PHE A 11 5.51 20.91 -29.92
N GLN A 12 6.72 20.97 -30.48
CA GLN A 12 7.87 20.29 -29.91
C GLN A 12 8.17 20.81 -28.50
N GLY A 13 8.23 22.13 -28.31
CA GLY A 13 8.47 22.72 -26.99
C GLY A 13 7.39 22.36 -25.97
N GLU A 14 6.12 22.32 -26.38
CA GLU A 14 5.02 21.88 -25.53
C GLU A 14 5.13 20.39 -25.13
N LEU A 15 5.47 19.53 -26.09
CA LEU A 15 5.63 18.09 -25.85
C LEU A 15 6.84 17.78 -24.95
N ASP A 16 7.97 18.45 -25.18
CA ASP A 16 9.18 18.28 -24.37
C ASP A 16 8.91 18.71 -22.92
N ALA A 17 8.23 19.85 -22.71
CA ALA A 17 7.85 20.30 -21.37
C ALA A 17 6.89 19.32 -20.66
N LYS A 18 5.94 18.73 -21.40
CA LYS A 18 5.03 17.70 -20.87
C LYS A 18 5.78 16.42 -20.49
N HIS A 19 6.74 15.99 -21.32
CA HIS A 19 7.55 14.80 -21.08
C HIS A 19 8.48 14.98 -19.87
N ASP A 20 9.17 16.11 -19.79
CA ASP A 20 10.04 16.46 -18.66
C ASP A 20 9.26 16.46 -17.34
N LYS A 21 8.03 17.00 -17.35
CA LYS A 21 7.14 16.95 -16.18
C LYS A 21 6.77 15.52 -15.82
N TYR A 22 6.34 14.71 -16.79
CA TYR A 22 5.98 13.31 -16.57
C TYR A 22 7.14 12.52 -15.94
N GLU A 23 8.36 12.68 -16.43
CA GLU A 23 9.55 12.02 -15.88
C GLU A 23 9.86 12.47 -14.45
N ARG A 24 9.67 13.76 -14.12
CA ARG A 24 9.78 14.23 -12.73
C ARG A 24 8.74 13.58 -11.82
N LEU A 25 7.48 13.53 -12.25
CA LEU A 25 6.42 12.86 -11.50
C LEU A 25 6.76 11.38 -11.27
N VAL A 26 7.19 10.65 -12.31
CA VAL A 26 7.60 9.25 -12.16
C VAL A 26 8.72 9.06 -11.13
N LYS A 27 9.72 9.96 -11.12
CA LYS A 27 10.79 9.93 -10.11
C LYS A 27 10.25 10.15 -8.70
N PHE A 28 9.40 11.15 -8.49
CA PHE A 28 8.75 11.37 -7.19
C PHE A 28 7.90 10.17 -6.74
N GLY A 29 7.16 9.55 -7.65
CA GLY A 29 6.37 8.34 -7.36
C GLY A 29 7.22 7.17 -6.91
N ARG A 30 8.39 6.96 -7.55
CA ARG A 30 9.37 5.96 -7.13
C ARG A 30 9.92 6.25 -5.74
N ASP A 31 10.28 7.50 -5.45
CA ASP A 31 10.81 7.89 -4.14
C ASP A 31 9.78 7.70 -3.02
N ILE A 32 8.53 8.09 -3.25
CA ILE A 32 7.42 7.85 -2.32
C ILE A 32 7.23 6.34 -2.11
N THR A 33 7.24 5.55 -3.19
CA THR A 33 7.09 4.09 -3.10
C THR A 33 8.22 3.45 -2.27
N ILE A 34 9.46 3.89 -2.45
CA ILE A 34 10.62 3.39 -1.71
C ILE A 34 10.48 3.72 -0.22
N GLU A 35 10.14 4.95 0.12
CA GLU A 35 9.97 5.37 1.53
C GLU A 35 8.78 4.69 2.20
N SER A 36 7.67 4.50 1.47
CA SER A 36 6.52 3.73 1.95
C SER A 36 6.91 2.28 2.26
N LYS A 37 7.64 1.61 1.36
CA LYS A 37 8.15 0.25 1.60
C LYS A 37 9.06 0.19 2.81
N ARG A 38 10.00 1.13 2.95
CA ARG A 38 10.90 1.22 4.12
C ARG A 38 10.11 1.36 5.42
N THR A 39 9.04 2.16 5.40
CA THR A 39 8.16 2.35 6.55
C THR A 39 7.38 1.09 6.89
N ILE A 40 6.89 0.35 5.89
CA ILE A 40 6.26 -0.97 6.08
C ILE A 40 7.24 -1.95 6.74
N PHE A 41 8.47 -2.05 6.22
CA PHE A 41 9.51 -2.91 6.83
C PHE A 41 9.88 -2.49 8.25
N LEU A 42 9.84 -1.19 8.56
CA LEU A 42 10.03 -0.69 9.92
C LEU A 42 8.91 -1.18 10.85
N LEU A 43 7.65 -1.11 10.42
CA LEU A 43 6.50 -1.57 11.19
C LEU A 43 6.52 -3.08 11.47
N HIS A 44 7.04 -3.89 10.55
CA HIS A 44 7.23 -5.33 10.80
C HIS A 44 8.19 -5.63 11.95
N ARG A 45 9.10 -4.71 12.30
CA ARG A 45 10.05 -4.90 13.42
C ARG A 45 9.38 -4.81 14.79
N VAL A 46 8.14 -4.31 14.87
CA VAL A 46 7.38 -4.20 16.12
C VAL A 46 7.15 -5.56 16.78
N VAL A 47 7.12 -6.63 15.97
CA VAL A 47 6.95 -8.00 16.48
C VAL A 47 8.16 -8.49 17.29
N SER A 48 9.37 -7.99 16.98
CA SER A 48 10.62 -8.52 17.55
C SER A 48 11.22 -7.64 18.65
N LYS A 49 10.68 -6.45 18.92
CA LYS A 49 11.27 -5.48 19.86
C LYS A 49 10.32 -5.14 21.02
N PRO A 50 10.82 -4.98 22.26
CA PRO A 50 10.00 -4.49 23.37
C PRO A 50 9.58 -3.02 23.20
N ASN A 51 10.26 -2.29 22.30
CA ASN A 51 10.10 -0.84 22.14
C ASN A 51 9.11 -0.48 21.01
N LYS A 52 7.85 -0.92 21.14
CA LYS A 52 6.82 -0.72 20.12
C LYS A 52 6.54 0.77 19.88
N ASP A 53 6.48 1.56 20.94
CA ASP A 53 6.12 2.98 20.85
C ASP A 53 7.15 3.83 20.11
N GLU A 54 8.46 3.56 20.30
CA GLU A 54 9.50 4.25 19.54
C GLU A 54 9.43 3.93 18.05
N VAL A 55 9.22 2.66 17.69
CA VAL A 55 9.08 2.24 16.29
C VAL A 55 7.86 2.89 15.64
N LEU A 56 6.73 2.95 16.36
CA LEU A 56 5.51 3.63 15.88
C LEU A 56 5.74 5.14 15.72
N LYS A 57 6.46 5.78 16.64
CA LYS A 57 6.82 7.20 16.55
C LYS A 57 7.73 7.48 15.36
N GLU A 58 8.72 6.63 15.11
CA GLU A 58 9.60 6.73 13.94
C GLU A 58 8.82 6.53 12.64
N ALA A 59 7.97 5.49 12.57
CA ALA A 59 7.14 5.22 11.40
C ALA A 59 6.18 6.40 11.12
N LYS A 60 5.57 6.97 12.17
CA LYS A 60 4.71 8.15 12.04
C LYS A 60 5.46 9.34 11.44
N LYS A 61 6.69 9.62 11.92
CA LYS A 61 7.54 10.68 11.38
C LYS A 61 7.84 10.46 9.89
N LYS A 62 8.20 9.23 9.49
CA LYS A 62 8.42 8.89 8.07
C LYS A 62 7.17 9.09 7.21
N LEU A 63 5.99 8.74 7.72
CA LEU A 63 4.72 8.98 7.03
C LEU A 63 4.42 10.47 6.87
N ASP A 64 4.75 11.30 7.86
CA ASP A 64 4.61 12.74 7.78
C ASP A 64 5.57 13.33 6.72
N ASP A 65 6.81 12.85 6.65
CA ASP A 65 7.75 13.24 5.59
C ASP A 65 7.25 12.85 4.19
N ILE A 66 6.66 11.66 4.03
CA ILE A 66 6.03 11.22 2.77
C ILE A 66 4.85 12.14 2.42
N ARG A 67 4.03 12.50 3.40
CA ARG A 67 2.90 13.42 3.20
C ARG A 67 3.36 14.79 2.72
N GLU A 68 4.45 15.32 3.27
CA GLU A 68 5.01 16.59 2.79
C GLU A 68 5.52 16.50 1.33
N LYS A 69 6.12 15.37 0.94
CA LYS A 69 6.48 15.13 -0.48
C LYS A 69 5.24 15.10 -1.39
N ILE A 70 4.16 14.46 -0.95
CA ILE A 70 2.89 14.44 -1.70
C ILE A 70 2.29 15.85 -1.80
N LYS A 71 2.37 16.67 -0.74
CA LYS A 71 1.92 18.07 -0.79
C LYS A 71 2.74 18.91 -1.78
N HIS A 72 4.06 18.72 -1.81
CA HIS A 72 4.92 19.39 -2.79
C HIS A 72 4.53 18.99 -4.22
N LEU A 73 4.28 17.69 -4.44
CA LEU A 73 3.80 17.19 -5.72
C LEU A 73 2.44 17.78 -6.10
N ALA A 74 1.52 17.86 -5.13
CA ALA A 74 0.20 18.45 -5.35
C ALA A 74 0.30 19.91 -5.83
N LYS A 75 1.27 20.68 -5.32
CA LYS A 75 1.57 22.05 -5.77
C LYS A 75 2.07 22.13 -7.22
N GLU A 76 2.82 21.14 -7.71
CA GLU A 76 3.32 21.11 -9.10
C GLU A 76 2.23 20.73 -10.12
N LEU A 77 1.15 20.10 -9.65
CA LEU A 77 0.02 19.63 -10.46
C LEU A 77 -1.19 20.58 -10.46
N VAL A 78 -1.13 21.68 -9.71
CA VAL A 78 -2.16 22.73 -9.70
C VAL A 78 -2.19 23.35 -11.10
N ASN A 79 -3.34 23.28 -11.76
CA ASN A 79 -3.62 23.76 -13.13
C ASN A 79 -3.32 22.80 -14.28
N GLU A 80 -3.03 21.53 -14.02
CA GLU A 80 -2.88 20.51 -15.08
C GLU A 80 -4.13 19.64 -15.24
N ASP A 81 -4.32 19.06 -16.44
CA ASP A 81 -5.43 18.14 -16.70
C ASP A 81 -5.21 16.79 -15.96
N PHE A 82 -6.18 16.44 -15.12
CA PHE A 82 -6.22 15.24 -14.29
C PHE A 82 -5.94 13.95 -15.07
N TYR A 83 -6.59 13.78 -16.22
CA TYR A 83 -6.54 12.51 -16.96
C TYR A 83 -5.20 12.31 -17.67
N GLN A 84 -4.45 13.39 -17.90
CA GLN A 84 -3.19 13.35 -18.62
C GLN A 84 -2.07 12.71 -17.79
N TYR A 85 -2.12 12.86 -16.46
CA TYR A 85 -1.09 12.38 -15.54
C TYR A 85 -1.55 11.23 -14.63
N HIS A 86 -2.79 10.75 -14.77
CA HIS A 86 -3.37 9.67 -13.96
C HIS A 86 -2.50 8.39 -13.90
N LYS A 87 -1.70 8.11 -14.95
CA LYS A 87 -0.77 6.97 -14.95
C LYS A 87 0.50 7.20 -14.11
N ALA A 88 0.89 8.45 -13.89
CA ALA A 88 2.01 8.82 -13.02
C ALA A 88 1.54 9.05 -11.57
N PHE A 89 0.40 9.74 -11.40
CA PHE A 89 -0.25 9.97 -10.12
C PHE A 89 -1.75 10.27 -10.29
N THR A 90 -2.51 9.86 -9.30
CA THR A 90 -3.93 10.21 -9.17
C THR A 90 -4.06 11.53 -8.41
N PHE A 91 -4.67 12.55 -9.03
CA PHE A 91 -4.80 13.89 -8.46
C PHE A 91 -6.27 14.32 -8.36
N GLY A 92 -6.66 15.06 -7.32
CA GLY A 92 -8.01 15.63 -7.22
C GLY A 92 -8.01 17.09 -7.65
N LYS A 93 -9.05 17.56 -8.36
CA LYS A 93 -9.21 19.00 -8.64
C LYS A 93 -9.31 19.81 -7.35
N HIS A 94 -8.93 21.09 -7.44
CA HIS A 94 -9.31 22.16 -6.52
C HIS A 94 -10.80 22.06 -6.16
N ASN A 95 -11.14 22.36 -4.91
CA ASN A 95 -12.52 22.50 -4.44
C ASN A 95 -13.30 23.41 -5.40
N VAL A 96 -14.13 22.83 -6.27
CA VAL A 96 -15.16 23.57 -7.00
C VAL A 96 -16.33 23.65 -6.04
N ASP A 97 -16.61 24.83 -5.52
CA ASP A 97 -17.84 25.05 -4.77
C ASP A 97 -19.07 24.71 -5.66
N SER A 98 -20.21 24.45 -5.05
CA SER A 98 -21.47 24.21 -5.79
C SER A 98 -21.96 25.44 -6.59
N SER A 99 -21.20 26.55 -6.56
CA SER A 99 -21.45 27.83 -7.21
C SER A 99 -20.55 28.10 -8.43
N GLY A 100 -19.61 27.21 -8.76
CA GLY A 100 -18.69 27.36 -9.88
C GLY A 100 -17.65 28.48 -9.73
N ARG A 101 -17.35 28.93 -8.50
CA ARG A 101 -16.31 29.94 -8.24
C ARG A 101 -14.99 29.27 -7.88
N GLU A 102 -13.95 29.57 -8.66
CA GLU A 102 -12.56 29.27 -8.29
C GLU A 102 -12.17 30.16 -7.09
N GLN A 103 -12.21 29.61 -5.88
CA GLN A 103 -11.72 30.31 -4.71
C GLN A 103 -10.21 30.06 -4.55
N SER A 104 -9.49 31.17 -4.50
CA SER A 104 -8.04 31.30 -4.60
C SER A 104 -7.39 31.39 -3.22
N ASP A 105 -7.43 30.31 -2.45
CA ASP A 105 -6.56 30.15 -1.28
C ASP A 105 -5.49 29.09 -1.58
N PRO A 106 -4.20 29.47 -1.75
CA PRO A 106 -3.09 28.55 -2.04
C PRO A 106 -2.81 27.49 -0.95
N GLU A 107 -3.50 27.56 0.19
CA GLU A 107 -3.28 26.70 1.35
C GLU A 107 -4.14 25.42 1.36
N ASP A 108 -5.20 25.33 0.56
CA ASP A 108 -6.16 24.21 0.63
C ASP A 108 -6.02 23.22 -0.55
N LEU A 109 -4.78 22.86 -0.85
CA LEU A 109 -4.44 21.89 -1.88
C LEU A 109 -4.76 20.47 -1.43
N SER A 110 -5.89 19.94 -1.90
CA SER A 110 -6.29 18.55 -1.63
C SER A 110 -5.71 17.58 -2.65
N PHE A 111 -5.06 16.51 -2.17
CA PHE A 111 -4.66 15.37 -2.98
C PHE A 111 -5.73 14.29 -2.84
N GLN A 112 -6.53 14.06 -3.89
CA GLN A 112 -7.56 13.02 -3.86
C GLN A 112 -7.02 11.71 -4.43
N ILE A 113 -7.17 10.64 -3.65
CA ILE A 113 -6.86 9.27 -4.05
C ILE A 113 -8.12 8.71 -4.72
N THR A 114 -8.02 8.09 -5.90
CA THR A 114 -9.20 7.47 -6.51
C THR A 114 -9.67 6.30 -5.64
N PRO A 115 -10.97 5.96 -5.69
CA PRO A 115 -11.47 4.77 -5.04
C PRO A 115 -10.70 3.50 -5.45
N VAL A 116 -10.26 3.41 -6.71
CA VAL A 116 -9.51 2.27 -7.23
C VAL A 116 -8.14 2.16 -6.58
N ASP A 117 -7.37 3.25 -6.52
CA ASP A 117 -6.04 3.24 -5.89
C ASP A 117 -6.11 2.94 -4.39
N TYR A 118 -7.13 3.49 -3.72
CA TYR A 118 -7.38 3.18 -2.32
C TYR A 118 -7.64 1.68 -2.12
N LEU A 119 -8.53 1.09 -2.93
CA LEU A 119 -8.83 -0.34 -2.87
C LEU A 119 -7.60 -1.20 -3.21
N LEU A 120 -6.80 -0.83 -4.21
CA LEU A 120 -5.55 -1.54 -4.52
C LEU A 120 -4.55 -1.47 -3.36
N GLY A 121 -4.45 -0.33 -2.69
CA GLY A 121 -3.63 -0.16 -1.49
C GLY A 121 -4.10 -1.02 -0.30
N VAL A 122 -5.42 -1.08 -0.06
CA VAL A 122 -6.00 -1.97 0.97
C VAL A 122 -5.75 -3.44 0.61
N ALA A 123 -5.83 -3.80 -0.67
CA ALA A 123 -5.51 -5.16 -1.08
C ALA A 123 -4.04 -5.50 -0.82
N ASP A 124 -3.10 -4.59 -1.07
CA ASP A 124 -1.68 -4.81 -0.75
C ASP A 124 -1.43 -4.91 0.76
N LEU A 125 -2.14 -4.11 1.57
CA LEU A 125 -2.08 -4.17 3.03
C LEU A 125 -2.35 -5.59 3.53
N THR A 126 -3.28 -6.33 2.92
CA THR A 126 -3.62 -7.69 3.39
C THR A 126 -2.45 -8.68 3.28
N GLY A 127 -1.58 -8.52 2.28
CA GLY A 127 -0.36 -9.30 2.17
C GLY A 127 0.66 -8.96 3.26
N GLU A 128 0.75 -7.69 3.64
CA GLU A 128 1.59 -7.24 4.74
C GLU A 128 1.03 -7.68 6.10
N LEU A 129 -0.29 -7.68 6.30
CA LEU A 129 -0.93 -8.23 7.51
C LEU A 129 -0.70 -9.73 7.66
N MET A 130 -0.77 -10.48 6.56
CA MET A 130 -0.41 -11.90 6.54
C MET A 130 1.04 -12.10 6.98
N ARG A 131 2.00 -11.35 6.41
CA ARG A 131 3.41 -11.43 6.81
C ARG A 131 3.61 -11.12 8.29
N PHE A 132 2.93 -10.08 8.78
CA PHE A 132 2.97 -9.68 10.18
C PHE A 132 2.40 -10.78 11.09
N CYS A 133 1.29 -11.39 10.71
CA CYS A 133 0.69 -12.54 11.41
C CYS A 133 1.66 -13.72 11.52
N ILE A 134 2.29 -14.12 10.42
CA ILE A 134 3.24 -15.24 10.45
C ILE A 134 4.47 -14.90 11.31
N GLY A 135 4.97 -13.67 11.20
CA GLY A 135 6.05 -13.18 12.06
C GLY A 135 5.68 -13.19 13.54
N SER A 136 4.44 -12.83 13.90
CA SER A 136 3.97 -12.84 15.30
C SER A 136 3.87 -14.25 15.86
N VAL A 137 3.36 -15.20 15.08
CA VAL A 137 3.35 -16.62 15.46
C VAL A 137 4.76 -17.13 15.73
N GLY A 138 5.72 -16.81 14.85
CA GLY A 138 7.13 -17.20 15.01
C GLY A 138 7.78 -16.67 16.29
N ASN A 139 7.33 -15.52 16.78
CA ASN A 139 7.78 -14.92 18.05
C ASN A 139 6.96 -15.39 19.28
N GLY A 140 6.06 -16.36 19.11
CA GLY A 140 5.25 -16.94 20.19
C GLY A 140 3.99 -16.14 20.57
N ASP A 141 3.56 -15.18 19.74
CA ASP A 141 2.30 -14.46 19.93
C ASP A 141 1.11 -15.34 19.54
N ILE A 142 0.21 -15.59 20.49
CA ILE A 142 -0.97 -16.42 20.33
C ILE A 142 -2.27 -15.64 20.17
N ASP A 143 -2.26 -14.32 20.38
CA ASP A 143 -3.46 -13.48 20.39
C ASP A 143 -3.61 -12.71 19.08
N THR A 144 -2.52 -12.07 18.63
CA THR A 144 -2.48 -11.26 17.39
C THR A 144 -2.97 -12.02 16.14
N PRO A 145 -2.61 -13.30 15.91
CA PRO A 145 -3.05 -14.04 14.74
C PRO A 145 -4.58 -14.14 14.61
N PHE A 146 -5.29 -14.34 15.71
CA PHE A 146 -6.75 -14.46 15.69
C PHE A 146 -7.42 -13.12 15.38
N GLN A 147 -6.89 -12.03 15.94
CA GLN A 147 -7.37 -10.67 15.64
C GLN A 147 -7.17 -10.33 14.15
N LEU A 148 -6.00 -10.66 13.61
CA LEU A 148 -5.70 -10.43 12.19
C LEU A 148 -6.54 -11.30 11.26
N THR A 149 -6.81 -12.54 11.65
CA THR A 149 -7.70 -13.44 10.88
C THR A 149 -9.09 -12.83 10.75
N GLN A 150 -9.65 -12.35 11.87
CA GLN A 150 -10.98 -11.74 11.86
C GLN A 150 -11.02 -10.50 10.97
N PHE A 151 -10.02 -9.61 11.10
CA PHE A 151 -9.93 -8.42 10.27
C PHE A 151 -9.74 -8.73 8.78
N LEU A 152 -8.92 -9.73 8.44
CA LEU A 152 -8.73 -10.15 7.05
C LEU A 152 -9.98 -10.76 6.42
N ARG A 153 -10.82 -11.46 7.21
CA ARG A 153 -12.13 -11.95 6.74
C ARG A 153 -13.07 -10.80 6.39
N GLU A 154 -13.15 -9.79 7.24
CA GLU A 154 -13.98 -8.60 6.98
C GLU A 154 -13.56 -7.86 5.70
N ILE A 155 -12.24 -7.73 5.48
CA ILE A 155 -11.73 -7.16 4.23
C ILE A 155 -12.08 -8.07 3.04
N PHE A 156 -11.86 -9.39 3.16
CA PHE A 156 -12.18 -10.33 2.10
C PHE A 156 -13.66 -10.28 1.70
N ASP A 157 -14.57 -10.26 2.66
CA ASP A 157 -16.00 -10.16 2.43
C ASP A 157 -16.36 -8.85 1.70
N GLY A 158 -15.72 -7.73 2.07
CA GLY A 158 -15.86 -6.46 1.37
C GLY A 158 -15.40 -6.51 -0.09
N PHE A 159 -14.26 -7.13 -0.38
CA PHE A 159 -13.78 -7.30 -1.77
C PHE A 159 -14.62 -8.30 -2.55
N ALA A 160 -15.08 -9.38 -1.92
CA ALA A 160 -15.98 -10.35 -2.53
C ALA A 160 -17.35 -9.73 -2.87
N TYR A 161 -17.83 -8.80 -2.04
CA TYR A 161 -19.05 -8.03 -2.30
C TYR A 161 -18.92 -7.14 -3.55
N ILE A 162 -17.77 -6.53 -3.79
CA ILE A 162 -17.49 -5.78 -5.04
C ILE A 162 -17.47 -6.74 -6.23
N GLY A 163 -16.82 -7.89 -6.06
CA GLY A 163 -16.82 -8.99 -7.03
C GLY A 163 -16.35 -8.58 -8.43
N ASN A 164 -17.07 -9.05 -9.46
CA ASN A 164 -16.76 -8.78 -10.87
C ASN A 164 -17.29 -7.41 -11.37
N SER A 165 -17.94 -6.64 -10.51
CA SER A 165 -18.46 -5.31 -10.85
C SER A 165 -17.39 -4.22 -10.77
N GLY A 166 -16.24 -4.53 -10.17
CA GLY A 166 -15.10 -3.63 -10.05
C GLY A 166 -14.11 -3.72 -11.22
N PRO A 167 -13.12 -2.81 -11.27
CA PRO A 167 -12.01 -2.89 -12.21
C PRO A 167 -11.28 -4.25 -12.16
N TYR A 168 -10.77 -4.70 -13.30
CA TYR A 168 -10.08 -5.99 -13.46
C TYR A 168 -8.91 -6.18 -12.46
N GLU A 169 -8.22 -5.09 -12.11
CA GLU A 169 -7.14 -5.07 -11.14
C GLU A 169 -7.60 -5.54 -9.75
N ILE A 170 -8.82 -5.18 -9.35
CA ILE A 170 -9.41 -5.59 -8.06
C ILE A 170 -9.70 -7.09 -8.07
N SER A 171 -10.25 -7.62 -9.17
CA SER A 171 -10.52 -9.06 -9.29
C SER A 171 -9.23 -9.90 -9.22
N ARG A 172 -8.12 -9.42 -9.78
CA ARG A 172 -6.81 -10.09 -9.61
C ARG A 172 -6.32 -10.05 -8.16
N LYS A 173 -6.50 -8.92 -7.48
CA LYS A 173 -6.13 -8.77 -6.07
C LYS A 173 -6.95 -9.66 -5.14
N LEU A 174 -8.22 -9.92 -5.46
CA LEU A 174 -9.08 -10.84 -4.70
C LEU A 174 -8.49 -12.25 -4.61
N PHE A 175 -7.83 -12.73 -5.68
CA PHE A 175 -7.15 -14.03 -5.65
C PHE A 175 -5.98 -14.05 -4.67
N ALA A 176 -5.12 -13.03 -4.70
CA ALA A 176 -4.00 -12.91 -3.77
C ALA A 176 -4.48 -12.75 -2.32
N LEU A 177 -5.54 -11.96 -2.10
CA LEU A 177 -6.18 -11.79 -0.81
C LEU A 177 -6.68 -13.12 -0.24
N ARG A 178 -7.33 -13.95 -1.07
CA ARG A 178 -7.77 -15.30 -0.66
C ARG A 178 -6.61 -16.16 -0.19
N GLN A 179 -5.49 -16.14 -0.92
CA GLN A 179 -4.28 -16.87 -0.51
C GLN A 179 -3.72 -16.37 0.82
N SER A 180 -3.68 -15.04 1.02
CA SER A 180 -3.26 -14.43 2.28
C SER A 180 -4.14 -14.83 3.45
N LEU A 181 -5.46 -14.81 3.26
CA LEU A 181 -6.43 -15.25 4.26
C LEU A 181 -6.24 -16.73 4.62
N THR A 182 -6.13 -17.62 3.62
CA THR A 182 -5.90 -19.06 3.87
C THR A 182 -4.63 -19.31 4.69
N LYS A 183 -3.53 -18.59 4.42
CA LYS A 183 -2.29 -18.73 5.19
C LYS A 183 -2.48 -18.34 6.66
N VAL A 184 -3.16 -17.23 6.92
CA VAL A 184 -3.43 -16.73 8.27
C VAL A 184 -4.40 -17.64 9.03
N GLU A 185 -5.45 -18.14 8.37
CA GLU A 185 -6.39 -19.10 8.95
C GLU A 185 -5.71 -20.41 9.32
N ASN A 186 -4.83 -20.93 8.46
CA ASN A 186 -4.04 -22.12 8.73
C ASN A 186 -3.12 -21.93 9.94
N ALA A 187 -2.52 -20.75 10.09
CA ALA A 187 -1.69 -20.42 11.26
C ALA A 187 -2.54 -20.45 12.55
N CYS A 188 -3.72 -19.84 12.55
CA CYS A 188 -4.64 -19.87 13.69
C CYS A 188 -5.15 -21.28 14.01
N TYR A 189 -5.47 -22.07 12.99
CA TYR A 189 -5.85 -23.47 13.16
C TYR A 189 -4.73 -24.26 13.85
N MET A 190 -3.49 -24.09 13.40
CA MET A 190 -2.33 -24.74 14.01
C MET A 190 -2.07 -24.30 15.45
N LEU A 191 -2.23 -23.02 15.76
CA LEU A 191 -2.16 -22.52 17.13
C LEU A 191 -3.25 -23.14 18.01
N LYS A 192 -4.48 -23.22 17.51
CA LYS A 192 -5.62 -23.74 18.27
C LYS A 192 -5.48 -25.23 18.58
N VAL A 193 -5.08 -26.03 17.61
CA VAL A 193 -4.86 -27.48 17.79
C VAL A 193 -3.71 -27.71 18.77
N ARG A 194 -2.52 -27.12 18.52
CA ARG A 194 -1.34 -27.32 19.38
C ARG A 194 -1.51 -26.77 20.80
N GLY A 195 -2.19 -25.63 20.94
CA GLY A 195 -2.53 -25.03 22.23
C GLY A 195 -3.56 -25.84 23.03
N SER A 196 -4.27 -26.76 22.38
CA SER A 196 -5.19 -27.70 23.04
C SER A 196 -4.52 -29.04 23.41
N GLU A 197 -3.33 -29.32 22.87
CA GLU A 197 -2.60 -30.60 23.04
C GLU A 197 -1.39 -30.52 23.99
N THR A 198 -0.78 -29.33 24.18
CA THR A 198 0.51 -29.19 24.89
C THR A 198 0.46 -28.19 26.05
N PRO A 199 1.02 -28.48 27.25
CA PRO A 199 1.10 -27.53 28.35
C PRO A 199 1.82 -26.24 27.94
N LYS A 200 1.26 -25.09 28.35
CA LYS A 200 1.63 -23.72 27.91
C LYS A 200 3.13 -23.37 27.89
N HIS A 201 3.98 -24.08 28.65
CA HIS A 201 5.42 -23.81 28.76
C HIS A 201 6.28 -24.46 27.66
N MET A 202 5.78 -25.45 26.91
CA MET A 202 6.54 -26.13 25.83
C MET A 202 6.21 -25.60 24.43
N LEU A 203 5.36 -24.57 24.32
CA LEU A 203 4.90 -24.05 23.04
C LEU A 203 5.98 -23.26 22.30
N ALA A 204 6.82 -22.49 23.01
CA ALA A 204 7.81 -21.62 22.39
C ALA A 204 8.89 -22.39 21.60
N ASP A 205 9.33 -23.54 22.11
CA ASP A 205 10.43 -24.32 21.51
C ASP A 205 10.04 -25.02 20.19
N LEU A 206 8.74 -25.30 19.98
CA LEU A 206 8.24 -26.03 18.80
C LEU A 206 7.98 -25.13 17.59
N PHE A 207 7.71 -23.83 17.79
CA PHE A 207 7.51 -22.89 16.68
C PHE A 207 8.81 -22.50 15.99
N VAL A 208 9.95 -22.53 16.71
CA VAL A 208 11.29 -22.30 16.16
C VAL A 208 11.69 -23.43 15.19
N SER A 209 11.33 -24.68 15.49
CA SER A 209 11.72 -25.84 14.67
C SER A 209 10.97 -25.98 13.34
N ASN A 210 9.78 -25.38 13.21
CA ASN A 210 8.95 -25.52 12.01
C ASN A 210 9.03 -24.34 11.02
N CYS A 211 9.66 -23.23 11.38
CA CYS A 211 9.94 -22.13 10.44
C CYS A 211 10.91 -22.55 9.32
N GLU A 212 11.81 -23.52 9.57
CA GLU A 212 12.70 -24.07 8.55
C GLU A 212 11.96 -24.86 7.45
N ILE A 213 10.72 -25.30 7.71
CA ILE A 213 9.95 -26.13 6.76
C ILE A 213 9.24 -25.26 5.70
N PHE A 214 8.85 -24.02 6.03
CA PHE A 214 8.15 -23.16 5.08
C PHE A 214 9.09 -22.58 4.00
N ASP A 215 10.37 -22.37 4.32
CA ASP A 215 11.38 -21.87 3.37
C ASP A 215 11.75 -22.91 2.28
N HIS A 216 11.64 -24.20 2.59
CA HIS A 216 12.00 -25.25 1.62
C HIS A 216 10.95 -25.47 0.51
N SER A 217 9.71 -25.01 0.69
CA SER A 217 8.64 -25.23 -0.30
C SER A 217 8.65 -24.24 -1.48
N GLU A 218 9.36 -23.11 -1.36
CA GLU A 218 9.47 -22.09 -2.43
C GLU A 218 10.67 -22.33 -3.38
N SER A 219 11.50 -23.34 -3.12
CA SER A 219 12.66 -23.69 -3.97
C SER A 219 12.40 -24.84 -4.96
N MET A 220 11.19 -25.42 -4.96
CA MET A 220 10.81 -26.54 -5.84
C MET A 220 9.51 -26.32 -6.62
N SER A 221 9.29 -25.08 -7.09
CA SER A 221 8.26 -24.78 -8.09
C SER A 221 8.66 -23.62 -8.98
#